data_AF-A0A1I1PXA0-F1
#
_entry.id   AF-A0A1I1PXA0-F1
#
_cell.length_a   1.000
_cell.length_b   1.000
_cell.length_c   1.000
_cell.angle_alpha   90.00
_cell.angle_beta   90.00
_cell.angle_gamma   90.00
#
_symmetry.space_group_name_H-M   'P 1'
#
loop_
_entity.id
_entity.type
_entity.pdbx_description
1 polymer ?
#
loop_
_entity_poly.entity_id
_entity_poly.type
_entity_poly.pdbx_seq_one_letter_code
_entity_poly.pdbx_strand_id
1 'polypeptide(L)'
;MTTACNGADAVALAGGRPDLDLILMDIQMPVMDGLEAARRMLAHAGERAPRLLALTAGNTVSERQRAREAGFSEILPKPIDPEKLVQAIQRVLALALAPAPAPAAATPASGPAQDDWPVIDGIDTAQARRRFAGGSAMFGKMLARLLALCGEAGRMGMRVPRDRDALAALMHQVKGSAATLAALGLAESAARIESACRNGQDDALPPALQDLGRLARRLEQAAAGFLARPEARRPPETAAPLGRAQLEALLQALRTQDLRALDLFQQLAPALEDAMGTEAARALAEQVHGLRFGEALASLLHARLSCDART
;
A
#
# COMPACT_ATOMS: atom_id res chain seq x y z
N MET A 1 22.61 -3.46 -11.14
CA MET A 1 22.16 -2.86 -9.87
C MET A 1 22.98 -3.50 -8.76
N THR A 2 23.67 -2.70 -7.95
CA THR A 2 24.48 -3.16 -6.82
C THR A 2 23.68 -2.93 -5.53
N THR A 3 23.76 -3.85 -4.57
CA THR A 3 23.01 -3.77 -3.31
C THR A 3 23.96 -3.76 -2.11
N ALA A 4 23.60 -3.00 -1.07
CA ALA A 4 24.29 -2.94 0.21
C ALA A 4 23.31 -3.30 1.33
N CYS A 5 23.79 -3.93 2.41
CA CYS A 5 22.93 -4.41 3.50
C CYS A 5 22.81 -3.40 4.66
N ASN A 6 23.68 -2.39 4.73
CA ASN A 6 23.67 -1.33 5.74
C ASN A 6 24.42 -0.07 5.23
N GLY A 7 24.41 1.01 6.03
CA GLY A 7 25.06 2.28 5.67
C GLY A 7 26.59 2.20 5.54
N ALA A 8 27.27 1.36 6.33
CA ALA A 8 28.73 1.19 6.24
C ALA A 8 29.14 0.47 4.94
N ASP A 9 28.42 -0.60 4.59
CA ASP A 9 28.61 -1.32 3.32
C ASP A 9 28.37 -0.38 2.13
N ALA A 10 27.34 0.46 2.23
CA ALA A 10 27.01 1.43 1.18
C ALA A 10 28.15 2.45 0.98
N VAL A 11 28.72 2.99 2.06
CA VAL A 11 29.87 3.92 2.00
C VAL A 11 31.08 3.26 1.35
N ALA A 12 31.41 2.03 1.75
CA ALA A 12 32.54 1.29 1.19
C ALA A 12 32.34 1.00 -0.31
N LEU A 13 31.14 0.58 -0.70
CA LEU A 13 30.78 0.33 -2.10
C LEU A 13 30.84 1.59 -2.95
N ALA A 14 30.29 2.71 -2.46
CA ALA A 14 30.29 3.98 -3.16
C ALA A 14 31.72 4.50 -3.38
N GLY A 15 32.60 4.36 -2.38
CA GLY A 15 34.01 4.78 -2.50
C GLY A 15 34.81 4.00 -3.55
N GLY A 16 34.45 2.73 -3.80
CA GLY A 16 35.08 1.88 -4.81
C GLY A 16 34.46 1.95 -6.21
N ARG A 17 33.36 2.70 -6.39
CA ARG A 17 32.53 2.70 -7.61
C ARG A 17 32.21 4.12 -8.05
N PRO A 18 33.16 4.81 -8.72
CA PRO A 18 32.94 6.17 -9.23
C PRO A 18 31.95 6.23 -10.41
N ASP A 19 31.47 5.08 -10.89
CA ASP A 19 30.47 4.92 -11.96
C ASP A 19 29.02 4.93 -11.46
N LEU A 20 28.78 5.15 -10.16
CA LEU A 20 27.43 5.24 -9.62
C LEU A 20 26.85 6.65 -9.80
N ASP A 21 25.81 6.77 -10.61
CA ASP A 21 25.11 8.04 -10.82
C ASP A 21 24.03 8.32 -9.75
N LEU A 22 23.46 7.27 -9.17
CA LEU A 22 22.35 7.35 -8.22
C LEU A 22 22.44 6.26 -7.15
N ILE A 23 22.20 6.64 -5.90
CA ILE A 23 22.03 5.72 -4.77
C ILE A 23 20.65 5.96 -4.15
N LEU A 24 19.85 4.89 -4.07
CA LEU A 24 18.61 4.86 -3.30
C LEU A 24 18.94 4.25 -1.94
N MET A 25 18.62 4.96 -0.84
CA MET A 25 19.03 4.54 0.49
C MET A 25 17.94 4.78 1.53
N ASP A 26 17.73 3.81 2.40
CA ASP A 26 16.85 3.95 3.56
C ASP A 26 17.49 4.87 4.60
N ILE A 27 16.69 5.75 5.21
CA ILE A 27 17.17 6.60 6.32
C ILE A 27 17.40 5.75 7.57
N GLN A 28 16.48 4.83 7.87
CA GLN A 28 16.53 4.01 9.08
C GLN A 28 17.15 2.65 8.76
N MET A 29 18.47 2.55 8.92
CA MET A 29 19.23 1.30 8.72
C MET A 29 20.00 0.92 9.99
N PRO A 30 20.21 -0.38 10.26
CA PRO A 30 21.04 -0.85 11.36
C PRO A 30 22.52 -0.52 11.12
N VAL A 31 23.31 -0.49 12.20
CA VAL A 31 24.76 -0.19 12.22
C VAL A 31 25.11 1.27 11.89
N MET A 32 24.69 1.76 10.73
CA MET A 32 24.88 3.14 10.28
C MET A 32 23.62 3.61 9.56
N ASP A 33 23.05 4.72 10.03
CA ASP A 33 21.86 5.31 9.41
C ASP A 33 22.18 5.97 8.06
N GLY A 34 21.14 6.16 7.24
CA GLY A 34 21.30 6.72 5.90
C GLY A 34 21.76 8.18 5.88
N LEU A 35 21.49 8.97 6.92
CA LEU A 35 21.95 10.37 7.01
C LEU A 35 23.46 10.42 7.21
N GLU A 36 23.98 9.59 8.11
CA GLU A 36 25.40 9.47 8.39
C GLU A 36 26.15 8.88 7.18
N ALA A 37 25.59 7.86 6.54
CA ALA A 37 26.15 7.30 5.31
C ALA A 37 26.25 8.36 4.19
N ALA A 38 25.20 9.16 3.99
CA ALA A 38 25.17 10.24 3.01
C ALA A 38 26.28 11.27 3.27
N ARG A 39 26.43 11.75 4.52
CA ARG A 39 27.50 12.69 4.87
C ARG A 39 28.89 12.14 4.57
N ARG A 40 29.14 10.86 4.90
CA ARG A 40 30.45 10.22 4.67
C ARG A 40 30.77 10.03 3.19
N MET A 41 29.78 9.64 2.39
CA MET A 41 29.91 9.52 0.94
C MET A 41 30.27 10.88 0.34
N LEU A 42 29.49 11.92 0.65
CA LEU A 42 29.66 13.24 0.05
C LEU A 42 30.94 13.95 0.52
N ALA A 43 31.40 13.70 1.75
CA ALA A 43 32.65 14.27 2.26
C ALA A 43 33.89 13.92 1.41
N HIS A 44 33.86 12.80 0.67
CA HIS A 44 35.00 12.30 -0.10
C HIS A 44 34.74 12.25 -1.62
N ALA A 45 33.53 12.55 -2.09
CA ALA A 45 33.11 12.22 -3.45
C ALA A 45 33.42 13.30 -4.52
N GLY A 46 33.95 14.47 -4.14
CA GLY A 46 34.32 15.53 -5.07
C GLY A 46 33.18 15.94 -6.02
N GLU A 47 33.51 16.40 -7.23
CA GLU A 47 32.51 16.86 -8.23
C GLU A 47 31.70 15.71 -8.87
N ARG A 48 32.11 14.44 -8.67
CA ARG A 48 31.46 13.25 -9.24
C ARG A 48 30.64 12.48 -8.19
N ALA A 49 30.13 13.18 -7.19
CA ALA A 49 29.33 12.54 -6.16
C ALA A 49 28.03 11.93 -6.73
N PRO A 50 27.69 10.68 -6.37
CA PRO A 50 26.42 10.09 -6.76
C PRO A 50 25.27 10.93 -6.21
N ARG A 51 24.18 11.01 -6.97
CA ARG A 51 22.95 11.59 -6.44
C ARG A 51 22.37 10.66 -5.38
N LEU A 52 21.89 11.23 -4.28
CA LEU A 52 21.31 10.46 -3.18
C LEU A 52 19.80 10.66 -3.13
N LEU A 53 19.03 9.58 -3.14
CA LEU A 53 17.58 9.57 -2.97
C LEU A 53 17.22 8.79 -1.69
N ALA A 54 16.59 9.48 -0.74
CA ALA A 54 16.23 8.90 0.55
C ALA A 54 14.90 8.15 0.47
N LEU A 55 14.83 6.99 1.12
CA LEU A 55 13.61 6.24 1.37
C LEU A 55 13.32 6.35 2.88
N THR A 56 12.12 6.77 3.25
CA THR A 56 11.81 7.08 4.65
C THR A 56 10.45 6.55 5.09
N ALA A 57 10.31 6.12 6.35
CA ALA A 57 9.01 5.75 6.91
C ALA A 57 8.15 6.97 7.33
N GLY A 58 8.74 8.17 7.38
CA GLY A 58 8.08 9.43 7.76
C GLY A 58 8.44 10.59 6.84
N ASN A 59 7.53 11.53 6.63
CA ASN A 59 7.74 12.70 5.77
C ASN A 59 7.59 14.03 6.52
N THR A 60 7.99 14.04 7.79
CA THR A 60 7.90 15.23 8.64
C THR A 60 8.82 16.34 8.13
N VAL A 61 8.50 17.60 8.45
CA VAL A 61 9.33 18.76 8.06
C VAL A 61 10.76 18.63 8.59
N SER A 62 10.91 18.12 9.82
CA SER A 62 12.21 17.88 10.45
C SER A 62 13.02 16.81 9.72
N GLU A 63 12.41 15.68 9.32
CA GLU A 63 13.10 14.65 8.53
C GLU A 63 13.52 15.17 7.16
N ARG A 64 12.66 15.96 6.50
CA ARG A 64 13.02 16.58 5.21
C ARG A 64 14.17 17.57 5.34
N GLN A 65 14.26 18.27 6.45
CA GLN A 65 15.34 19.20 6.71
C GLN A 65 16.65 18.43 6.95
N ARG A 66 16.62 17.42 7.83
CA ARG A 66 17.79 16.58 8.13
C ARG A 66 18.34 15.83 6.92
N ALA A 67 17.47 15.31 6.05
CA ALA A 67 17.92 14.64 4.82
C ALA A 67 18.53 15.64 3.82
N ARG A 68 17.95 16.85 3.69
CA ARG A 68 18.56 17.89 2.86
C ARG A 68 19.92 18.34 3.37
N GLU A 69 20.07 18.53 4.69
CA GLU A 69 21.35 18.86 5.33
C GLU A 69 22.39 17.75 5.20
N ALA A 70 21.96 16.49 5.12
CA ALA A 70 22.84 15.35 4.85
C ALA A 70 23.20 15.19 3.36
N GLY A 71 22.60 16.01 2.46
CA GLY A 71 22.92 16.04 1.03
C GLY A 71 22.04 15.15 0.14
N PHE A 72 20.87 14.72 0.62
CA PHE A 72 19.89 14.04 -0.23
C PHE A 72 19.25 15.01 -1.22
N SER A 73 19.15 14.58 -2.48
CA SER A 73 18.51 15.33 -3.56
C SER A 73 16.99 15.26 -3.48
N GLU A 74 16.44 14.11 -3.07
CA GLU A 74 15.00 13.91 -2.91
C GLU A 74 14.71 12.85 -1.85
N ILE A 75 13.48 12.87 -1.32
CA ILE A 75 12.99 11.94 -0.30
C ILE A 75 11.68 11.33 -0.78
N LEU A 76 11.58 10.01 -0.75
CA LEU A 76 10.37 9.25 -1.03
C LEU A 76 9.86 8.56 0.24
N PRO A 77 8.60 8.82 0.64
CA PRO A 77 8.00 8.10 1.75
C PRO A 77 7.71 6.65 1.36
N LYS A 78 7.85 5.76 2.34
CA LYS A 78 7.41 4.37 2.29
C LYS A 78 5.94 4.30 2.71
N PRO A 79 5.11 3.46 2.06
CA PRO A 79 5.45 2.57 0.95
C PRO A 79 5.74 3.33 -0.36
N ILE A 80 6.75 2.86 -1.10
CA ILE A 80 7.23 3.54 -2.32
C ILE A 80 6.26 3.28 -3.46
N ASP A 81 5.78 4.37 -4.05
CA ASP A 81 5.01 4.36 -5.30
C ASP A 81 5.99 4.24 -6.49
N PRO A 82 5.90 3.18 -7.32
CA PRO A 82 6.80 2.99 -8.47
C PRO A 82 6.80 4.15 -9.46
N GLU A 83 5.67 4.82 -9.67
CA GLU A 83 5.57 5.96 -10.59
C GLU A 83 6.30 7.17 -10.01
N LYS A 84 6.11 7.46 -8.71
CA LYS A 84 6.84 8.53 -8.02
C LYS A 84 8.33 8.23 -7.93
N LEU A 85 8.70 6.96 -7.77
CA LEU A 85 10.08 6.53 -7.80
C LEU A 85 10.73 6.84 -9.15
N VAL A 86 10.09 6.41 -10.24
CA VAL A 86 10.58 6.69 -11.60
C VAL A 86 10.68 8.20 -11.85
N GLN A 87 9.66 8.97 -11.46
CA GLN A 87 9.67 10.44 -11.61
C GLN A 87 10.77 11.11 -10.78
N ALA A 88 11.03 10.62 -9.57
CA ALA A 88 12.09 11.15 -8.71
C ALA A 88 13.47 10.82 -9.27
N ILE A 89 13.67 9.58 -9.74
CA ILE A 89 14.91 9.16 -10.43
C ILE A 89 15.16 10.06 -11.65
N GLN A 90 14.15 10.28 -12.49
CA GLN A 90 14.24 11.14 -13.67
C GLN A 90 14.62 12.58 -13.31
N ARG A 91 13.96 13.16 -12.29
CA ARG A 91 14.23 14.53 -11.83
C ARG A 91 15.64 14.67 -11.25
N VAL A 92 16.06 13.71 -10.44
CA VAL A 92 17.36 13.72 -9.76
C VAL A 92 18.52 13.51 -10.73
N LEU A 93 18.35 12.66 -11.74
CA LEU A 93 19.34 12.43 -12.79
C LEU A 93 19.27 13.45 -13.94
N ALA A 94 18.33 14.40 -13.89
CA ALA A 94 18.06 15.38 -14.95
C ALA A 94 17.97 14.72 -16.35
N LEU A 95 17.42 13.50 -16.41
CA LEU A 95 17.27 12.75 -17.66
C LEU A 95 16.18 13.44 -18.49
N ALA A 96 16.62 14.23 -19.48
CA ALA A 96 15.74 14.77 -20.51
C ALA A 96 15.32 13.64 -21.46
N LEU A 97 14.32 12.85 -21.07
CA LEU A 97 13.43 12.30 -22.08
C LEU A 97 12.58 13.47 -22.55
N ALA A 98 12.53 13.69 -23.87
CA ALA A 98 11.58 14.61 -24.47
C ALA A 98 10.22 14.42 -23.78
N PRO A 99 9.51 15.48 -23.42
CA PRO A 99 8.23 15.36 -22.76
C PRO A 99 7.41 14.37 -23.58
N ALA A 100 7.06 13.22 -22.98
CA ALA A 100 6.03 12.37 -23.55
C ALA A 100 4.86 13.32 -23.80
N PRO A 101 4.28 13.32 -25.02
CA PRO A 101 3.25 14.29 -25.37
C PRO A 101 2.25 14.29 -24.24
N ALA A 102 2.05 15.47 -23.63
CA ALA A 102 0.93 15.69 -22.72
C ALA A 102 -0.27 15.01 -23.36
N PRO A 103 -1.08 14.21 -22.63
CA PRO A 103 -2.22 13.54 -23.24
C PRO A 103 -3.06 14.62 -23.90
N ALA A 104 -2.93 14.70 -25.22
CA ALA A 104 -3.72 15.55 -26.06
C ALA A 104 -5.14 15.21 -25.67
N ALA A 105 -5.90 16.24 -25.32
CA ALA A 105 -7.30 16.15 -24.95
C ALA A 105 -7.98 15.12 -25.83
N ALA A 106 -8.12 13.90 -25.29
CA ALA A 106 -8.90 12.87 -25.90
C ALA A 106 -10.31 13.43 -25.81
N THR A 107 -10.82 13.88 -26.94
CA THR A 107 -12.24 14.14 -27.14
C THR A 107 -12.97 12.95 -26.51
N PRO A 108 -13.87 13.18 -25.53
CA PRO A 108 -14.46 12.10 -24.79
C PRO A 108 -15.27 11.26 -25.77
N ALA A 109 -14.79 10.04 -26.05
CA ALA A 109 -15.62 9.00 -26.59
C ALA A 109 -16.64 8.67 -25.49
N SER A 110 -17.83 9.26 -25.61
CA SER A 110 -18.98 8.95 -24.79
C SER A 110 -19.30 7.46 -24.87
N GLY A 111 -18.97 6.73 -23.81
CA GLY A 111 -19.38 5.37 -23.49
C GLY A 111 -19.59 5.25 -21.97
N PRO A 112 -20.58 4.49 -21.48
CA PRO A 112 -21.32 4.85 -20.27
C PRO A 112 -20.69 4.34 -18.98
N ALA A 113 -20.26 5.27 -18.13
CA ALA A 113 -20.57 5.37 -16.70
C ALA A 113 -19.70 6.50 -16.13
N GLN A 114 -20.33 7.59 -15.67
CA GLN A 114 -19.65 8.50 -14.76
C GLN A 114 -19.29 7.68 -13.51
N ASP A 115 -17.99 7.45 -13.31
CA ASP A 115 -17.42 6.86 -12.11
C ASP A 115 -17.82 7.71 -10.88
N ASP A 116 -18.83 7.25 -10.14
CA ASP A 116 -19.34 7.84 -8.90
C ASP A 116 -18.32 7.57 -7.76
N TRP A 117 -17.12 8.15 -7.88
CA TRP A 117 -16.04 8.03 -6.89
C TRP A 117 -16.17 9.11 -5.81
N PRO A 118 -16.22 8.73 -4.52
CA PRO A 118 -16.41 9.70 -3.44
C PRO A 118 -15.11 10.46 -3.18
N VAL A 119 -15.23 11.77 -2.92
CA VAL A 119 -14.15 12.55 -2.32
C VAL A 119 -14.32 12.45 -0.81
N ILE A 120 -13.42 11.72 -0.14
CA ILE A 120 -13.48 11.48 1.31
C ILE A 120 -12.28 12.15 1.96
N ASP A 121 -12.54 13.08 2.88
CA ASP A 121 -11.48 13.72 3.66
C ASP A 121 -10.68 12.68 4.46
N GLY A 122 -9.36 12.79 4.42
CA GLY A 122 -8.44 11.80 4.97
C GLY A 122 -8.08 10.63 4.04
N ILE A 123 -8.64 10.56 2.82
CA ILE A 123 -8.25 9.60 1.77
C ILE A 123 -7.75 10.33 0.53
N ASP A 124 -6.56 9.96 0.04
CA ASP A 124 -6.14 10.37 -1.30
C ASP A 124 -6.95 9.61 -2.35
N THR A 125 -8.01 10.26 -2.81
CA THR A 125 -8.99 9.69 -3.74
C THR A 125 -8.35 9.36 -5.10
N ALA A 126 -7.34 10.10 -5.53
CA ALA A 126 -6.65 9.85 -6.79
C ALA A 126 -5.80 8.57 -6.70
N GLN A 127 -5.06 8.39 -5.61
CA GLN A 127 -4.31 7.16 -5.36
C GLN A 127 -5.23 5.96 -5.13
N ALA A 128 -6.32 6.14 -4.38
CA ALA A 128 -7.32 5.10 -4.19
C ALA A 128 -7.95 4.68 -5.53
N ARG A 129 -8.35 5.61 -6.38
CA ARG A 129 -8.94 5.30 -7.70
C ARG A 129 -7.99 4.53 -8.61
N ARG A 130 -6.70 4.87 -8.62
CA ARG A 130 -5.69 4.10 -9.39
C ARG A 130 -5.55 2.66 -8.91
N ARG A 131 -5.67 2.42 -7.60
CA ARG A 131 -5.56 1.09 -7.00
C ARG A 131 -6.82 0.25 -7.16
N PHE A 132 -7.99 0.88 -7.16
CA PHE A 132 -9.29 0.25 -7.28
C PHE A 132 -9.87 0.42 -8.69
N ALA A 133 -9.09 0.04 -9.71
CA ALA A 133 -9.46 0.22 -11.11
C ALA A 133 -10.78 -0.48 -11.51
N GLY A 134 -11.28 -1.47 -10.75
CA GLY A 134 -12.53 -2.19 -11.04
C GLY A 134 -13.82 -1.72 -10.35
N GLY A 135 -13.80 -0.68 -9.51
CA GLY A 135 -15.06 -0.08 -9.02
C GLY A 135 -15.05 0.50 -7.61
N SER A 136 -15.87 1.54 -7.39
CA SER A 136 -16.07 2.19 -6.09
C SER A 136 -16.71 1.25 -5.03
N ALA A 137 -17.41 0.19 -5.45
CA ALA A 137 -18.01 -0.79 -4.56
C ALA A 137 -16.98 -1.54 -3.69
N MET A 138 -15.86 -1.99 -4.27
CA MET A 138 -14.79 -2.67 -3.54
C MET A 138 -14.05 -1.71 -2.61
N PHE A 139 -13.82 -0.48 -3.05
CA PHE A 139 -13.31 0.58 -2.21
C PHE A 139 -14.19 0.79 -0.96
N GLY A 140 -15.53 0.80 -1.12
CA GLY A 140 -16.49 0.89 -0.02
C GLY A 140 -16.40 -0.27 0.97
N LYS A 141 -16.34 -1.52 0.48
CA LYS A 141 -16.17 -2.70 1.34
C LYS A 141 -14.89 -2.64 2.17
N MET A 142 -13.79 -2.24 1.54
CA MET A 142 -12.51 -2.17 2.21
C MET A 142 -12.43 -0.99 3.19
N LEU A 143 -13.08 0.13 2.87
CA LEU A 143 -13.26 1.26 3.77
C LEU A 143 -14.08 0.90 5.01
N ALA A 144 -15.19 0.19 4.85
CA ALA A 144 -15.98 -0.32 5.97
C ALA A 144 -15.15 -1.25 6.87
N ARG A 145 -14.33 -2.13 6.27
CA ARG A 145 -13.42 -3.01 7.00
C ARG A 145 -12.36 -2.23 7.78
N LEU A 146 -11.75 -1.19 7.19
CA LEU A 146 -10.79 -0.34 7.89
C LEU A 146 -11.43 0.30 9.14
N LEU A 147 -12.63 0.86 9.00
CA LEU A 147 -13.35 1.49 10.10
C LEU A 147 -13.66 0.49 11.23
N ALA A 148 -14.04 -0.75 10.88
CA ALA A 148 -14.25 -1.81 11.86
C ALA A 148 -12.97 -2.15 12.64
N LEU A 149 -11.82 -2.27 11.97
CA LEU A 149 -10.51 -2.51 12.62
C LEU A 149 -10.13 -1.35 13.54
N CYS A 150 -10.38 -0.11 13.14
CA CYS A 150 -10.14 1.06 14.00
C CYS A 150 -11.04 1.07 15.24
N GLY A 151 -12.31 0.64 15.12
CA GLY A 151 -13.22 0.49 16.24
C GLY A 151 -12.76 -0.59 17.23
N GLU A 152 -12.26 -1.72 16.73
CA GLU A 152 -11.64 -2.77 17.54
C GLU A 152 -10.40 -2.28 18.29
N ALA A 153 -9.53 -1.54 17.59
CA ALA A 153 -8.34 -0.94 18.17
C ALA A 153 -8.66 0.02 19.32
N GLY A 154 -9.70 0.85 19.16
CA GLY A 154 -10.18 1.73 20.22
C GLY A 154 -10.62 0.98 21.48
N ARG A 155 -11.29 -0.18 21.33
CA ARG A 155 -11.73 -1.02 22.46
C ARG A 155 -10.54 -1.69 23.17
N MET A 156 -9.56 -2.19 22.40
CA MET A 156 -8.36 -2.81 22.99
C MET A 156 -7.42 -1.78 23.62
N GLY A 157 -7.41 -0.55 23.10
CA GLY A 157 -6.65 0.57 23.66
C GLY A 157 -6.98 0.90 25.13
N MET A 158 -8.10 0.38 25.66
CA MET A 158 -8.45 0.50 27.08
C MET A 158 -7.80 -0.57 27.99
N ARG A 159 -7.10 -1.57 27.41
CA ARG A 159 -6.60 -2.78 28.10
C ARG A 159 -5.08 -2.99 27.96
N VAL A 160 -4.37 -1.95 27.52
CA VAL A 160 -3.02 -1.96 26.91
C VAL A 160 -1.89 -2.59 27.74
N PRO A 161 -1.86 -2.63 29.08
CA PRO A 161 -0.75 -3.31 29.76
C PRO A 161 -0.73 -4.84 29.54
N ARG A 162 -1.85 -5.48 29.17
CA ARG A 162 -1.95 -6.95 29.07
C ARG A 162 -1.91 -7.50 27.63
N ASP A 163 -2.27 -6.70 26.64
CA ASP A 163 -2.56 -7.20 25.28
C ASP A 163 -1.65 -6.57 24.21
N ARG A 164 -0.39 -6.22 24.54
CA ARG A 164 0.52 -5.49 23.65
C ARG A 164 0.74 -6.17 22.30
N ASP A 165 0.95 -7.49 22.30
CA ASP A 165 1.19 -8.24 21.07
C ASP A 165 -0.05 -8.28 20.18
N ALA A 166 -1.22 -8.45 20.78
CA ALA A 166 -2.49 -8.42 20.06
C ALA A 166 -2.77 -7.02 19.48
N LEU A 167 -2.49 -5.96 20.24
CA LEU A 167 -2.61 -4.59 19.74
C LEU A 167 -1.62 -4.29 18.62
N ALA A 168 -0.37 -4.75 18.72
CA ALA A 168 0.61 -4.61 17.64
C ALA A 168 0.16 -5.31 16.36
N ALA A 169 -0.36 -6.54 16.47
CA ALA A 169 -0.90 -7.29 15.33
C ALA A 169 -2.09 -6.58 14.68
N LEU A 170 -3.03 -6.04 15.48
CA LEU A 170 -4.15 -5.28 14.94
C LEU A 170 -3.68 -3.97 14.28
N MET A 171 -2.71 -3.26 14.86
CA MET A 171 -2.14 -2.06 14.26
C MET A 171 -1.43 -2.35 12.95
N HIS A 172 -0.78 -3.50 12.83
CA HIS A 172 -0.22 -3.96 11.56
C HIS A 172 -1.31 -4.10 10.47
N GLN A 173 -2.46 -4.66 10.83
CA GLN A 173 -3.61 -4.80 9.92
C GLN A 173 -4.23 -3.44 9.56
N VAL A 174 -4.46 -2.58 10.56
CA VAL A 174 -4.97 -1.21 10.34
C VAL A 174 -4.04 -0.44 9.41
N LYS A 175 -2.73 -0.50 9.65
CA LYS A 175 -1.70 0.13 8.82
C LYS A 175 -1.78 -0.33 7.37
N GLY A 176 -1.82 -1.64 7.13
CA GLY A 176 -1.92 -2.21 5.79
C GLY A 176 -3.20 -1.81 5.07
N SER A 177 -4.35 -1.91 5.75
CA SER A 177 -5.66 -1.54 5.18
C SER A 177 -5.75 -0.04 4.86
N ALA A 178 -5.32 0.81 5.79
CA ALA A 178 -5.28 2.26 5.60
C ALA A 178 -4.33 2.67 4.47
N ALA A 179 -3.14 2.07 4.39
CA ALA A 179 -2.19 2.33 3.32
C ALA A 179 -2.77 1.97 1.96
N THR A 180 -3.49 0.85 1.85
CA THR A 180 -4.12 0.39 0.61
C THR A 180 -5.19 1.38 0.14
N LEU A 181 -6.03 1.87 1.05
CA LEU A 181 -7.04 2.92 0.80
C LEU A 181 -6.46 4.32 0.59
N ALA A 182 -5.14 4.48 0.70
CA ALA A 182 -4.48 5.78 0.71
C ALA A 182 -4.96 6.73 1.84
N ALA A 183 -5.40 6.14 2.97
CA ALA A 183 -5.69 6.83 4.22
C ALA A 183 -4.40 7.06 5.02
N LEU A 184 -3.50 7.87 4.47
CA LEU A 184 -2.09 7.97 4.93
C LEU A 184 -1.96 8.36 6.41
N GLY A 185 -2.78 9.31 6.88
CA GLY A 185 -2.75 9.74 8.28
C GLY A 185 -3.12 8.61 9.26
N LEU A 186 -4.08 7.76 8.90
CA LEU A 186 -4.41 6.57 9.71
C LEU A 186 -3.28 5.54 9.67
N ALA A 187 -2.68 5.32 8.50
CA ALA A 187 -1.57 4.38 8.35
C ALA A 187 -0.36 4.78 9.21
N GLU A 188 -0.01 6.06 9.21
CA GLU A 188 1.06 6.61 10.06
C GLU A 188 0.73 6.49 11.55
N SER A 189 -0.51 6.81 11.94
CA SER A 189 -0.94 6.69 13.34
C SER A 189 -0.89 5.24 13.84
N ALA A 190 -1.35 4.28 13.03
CA ALA A 190 -1.26 2.86 13.33
C ALA A 190 0.20 2.38 13.43
N ALA A 191 1.09 2.83 12.55
CA ALA A 191 2.51 2.51 12.62
C ALA A 191 3.18 3.01 13.91
N ARG A 192 2.80 4.20 14.40
CA ARG A 192 3.31 4.71 15.70
C ARG A 192 2.88 3.81 16.87
N ILE A 193 1.62 3.39 16.89
CA ILE A 193 1.10 2.50 17.95
C ILE A 193 1.75 1.12 17.87
N GLU A 194 1.87 0.54 16.66
CA GLU A 194 2.57 -0.72 16.45
C GLU A 194 4.01 -0.67 16.97
N SER A 195 4.75 0.40 16.65
CA SER A 195 6.12 0.62 17.13
C SER A 195 6.17 0.76 18.66
N ALA A 196 5.27 1.55 19.24
CA ALA A 196 5.23 1.75 20.69
C ALA A 196 4.93 0.45 21.45
N CYS A 197 4.05 -0.41 20.93
CA CYS A 197 3.80 -1.74 21.48
C CYS A 197 5.04 -2.64 21.42
N ARG A 198 5.71 -2.72 20.26
CA ARG A 198 6.90 -3.56 20.06
C ARG A 198 8.10 -3.12 20.92
N ASN A 199 8.23 -1.81 21.14
CA ASN A 199 9.35 -1.22 21.87
C ASN A 199 9.05 -0.96 23.35
N GLY A 200 7.87 -1.35 23.84
CA GLY A 200 7.47 -1.15 25.24
C GLY A 200 7.35 0.31 25.68
N GLN A 201 6.98 1.20 24.77
CA GLN A 201 6.88 2.65 25.01
C GLN A 201 5.47 3.03 25.50
N ASP A 202 5.13 2.64 26.73
CA ASP A 202 3.77 2.80 27.27
C ASP A 202 3.29 4.25 27.32
N ASP A 203 4.17 5.20 27.65
CA ASP A 203 3.82 6.62 27.73
C ASP A 203 3.40 7.21 26.37
N ALA A 204 3.86 6.61 25.28
CA ALA A 204 3.54 7.03 23.92
C ALA A 204 2.19 6.45 23.42
N LEU A 205 1.66 5.41 24.06
CA LEU A 205 0.45 4.72 23.61
C LEU A 205 -0.84 5.54 23.81
N PRO A 206 -1.12 6.15 24.97
CA PRO A 206 -2.33 6.95 25.18
C PRO A 206 -2.53 8.07 24.15
N PRO A 207 -1.55 8.96 23.89
CA PRO A 207 -1.74 10.01 22.88
C PRO A 207 -1.88 9.44 21.46
N ALA A 208 -1.15 8.38 21.12
CA ALA A 208 -1.25 7.76 19.80
C ALA A 208 -2.61 7.10 19.54
N LEU A 209 -3.18 6.41 20.54
CA LEU A 209 -4.51 5.82 20.49
C LEU A 209 -5.62 6.90 20.40
N GLN A 210 -5.46 8.02 21.10
CA GLN A 210 -6.37 9.16 21.00
C GLN A 210 -6.37 9.76 19.58
N ASP A 211 -5.19 9.91 18.98
CA ASP A 211 -5.04 10.40 17.61
C ASP A 211 -5.66 9.44 16.59
N LEU A 212 -5.41 8.14 16.71
CA LEU A 212 -6.03 7.13 15.85
C LEU A 212 -7.55 7.21 15.92
N GLY A 213 -8.11 7.28 17.14
CA GLY A 213 -9.55 7.40 17.34
C GLY A 213 -10.14 8.69 16.75
N ARG A 214 -9.42 9.82 16.84
CA ARG A 214 -9.83 11.09 16.22
C ARG A 214 -9.87 10.99 14.70
N LEU A 215 -8.82 10.42 14.11
CA LEU A 215 -8.70 10.24 12.66
C LEU A 215 -9.77 9.26 12.13
N ALA A 216 -9.98 8.14 12.83
CA ALA A 216 -11.00 7.15 12.47
C ALA A 216 -12.41 7.75 12.48
N ARG A 217 -12.77 8.53 13.52
CA ARG A 217 -14.09 9.20 13.58
C ARG A 217 -14.28 10.22 12.46
N ARG A 218 -13.23 11.00 12.12
CA ARG A 218 -13.31 11.94 11.00
C ARG A 218 -13.53 11.21 9.68
N LEU A 219 -12.81 10.13 9.47
CA LEU A 219 -12.95 9.30 8.28
C LEU A 219 -14.35 8.67 8.19
N GLU A 220 -14.86 8.13 9.30
CA GLU A 220 -16.21 7.56 9.40
C GLU A 220 -17.28 8.61 9.04
N GLN A 221 -17.18 9.81 9.60
CA GLN A 221 -18.10 10.92 9.28
C GLN A 221 -18.03 11.32 7.80
N ALA A 222 -16.83 11.42 7.23
CA ALA A 222 -16.64 11.75 5.82
C ALA A 222 -17.13 10.63 4.88
N ALA A 223 -17.02 9.37 5.31
CA ALA A 223 -17.41 8.20 4.53
C ALA A 223 -18.91 7.84 4.67
N ALA A 224 -19.61 8.34 5.69
CA ALA A 224 -20.98 7.95 6.01
C ALA A 224 -21.94 8.09 4.81
N GLY A 225 -21.87 9.21 4.09
CA GLY A 225 -22.73 9.46 2.93
C GLY A 225 -22.44 8.53 1.74
N PHE A 226 -21.23 7.98 1.65
CA PHE A 226 -20.86 7.02 0.61
C PHE A 226 -21.24 5.59 1.01
N LEU A 227 -20.94 5.20 2.25
CA LEU A 227 -21.25 3.86 2.78
C LEU A 227 -22.77 3.63 2.98
N ALA A 228 -23.55 4.70 3.15
CA ALA A 228 -25.01 4.61 3.27
C ALA A 228 -25.73 4.45 1.92
N ARG A 229 -25.04 4.61 0.78
CA ARG A 229 -25.65 4.38 -0.53
C ARG A 229 -25.87 2.87 -0.69
N PRO A 230 -27.11 2.41 -0.97
CA PRO A 230 -27.31 1.02 -1.34
C PRO A 230 -26.44 0.74 -2.56
N GLU A 231 -25.58 -0.27 -2.47
CA GLU A 231 -24.72 -0.74 -3.55
C GLU A 231 -25.63 -0.89 -4.77
N ALA A 232 -25.50 0.02 -5.75
CA ALA A 232 -26.32 -0.03 -6.94
C ALA A 232 -26.06 -1.39 -7.55
N ARG A 233 -27.02 -2.32 -7.41
CA ARG A 233 -26.93 -3.68 -7.96
C ARG A 233 -26.64 -3.51 -9.44
N ARG A 234 -25.36 -3.64 -9.82
CA ARG A 234 -25.05 -3.94 -11.22
C ARG A 234 -25.84 -5.21 -11.50
N PRO A 235 -26.66 -5.23 -12.57
CA PRO A 235 -27.31 -6.48 -12.97
C PRO A 235 -26.22 -7.54 -13.07
N PRO A 236 -26.49 -8.79 -12.65
CA PRO A 236 -25.49 -9.84 -12.71
C PRO A 236 -24.98 -9.89 -14.15
N GLU A 237 -23.77 -9.38 -14.37
CA GLU A 237 -23.04 -9.60 -15.61
C GLU A 237 -22.99 -11.11 -15.72
N THR A 238 -23.63 -11.62 -16.76
CA THR A 238 -23.92 -13.03 -16.97
C THR A 238 -22.63 -13.77 -16.71
N ALA A 239 -22.63 -14.66 -15.71
CA ALA A 239 -21.42 -15.32 -15.21
C ALA A 239 -20.61 -15.82 -16.40
N ALA A 240 -19.51 -15.14 -16.70
CA ALA A 240 -18.63 -15.58 -17.77
C ALA A 240 -18.14 -16.97 -17.35
N PRO A 241 -18.22 -17.99 -18.23
CA PRO A 241 -17.73 -19.31 -17.90
C PRO A 241 -16.29 -19.20 -17.38
N LEU A 242 -15.94 -20.05 -16.41
CA LEU A 242 -14.62 -20.11 -15.78
C LEU A 242 -13.56 -20.42 -16.84
N GLY A 243 -13.12 -19.38 -17.56
CA GLY A 243 -12.12 -19.50 -18.58
C GLY A 243 -10.76 -19.66 -17.93
N ARG A 244 -9.95 -20.59 -18.46
CA ARG A 244 -8.60 -20.87 -17.96
C ARG A 244 -7.75 -19.61 -17.86
N ALA A 245 -7.89 -18.69 -18.82
CA ALA A 245 -7.17 -17.42 -18.83
C ALA A 245 -7.53 -16.50 -17.65
N GLN A 246 -8.81 -16.39 -17.30
CA GLN A 246 -9.26 -15.56 -16.18
C GLN A 246 -8.83 -16.15 -14.84
N LEU A 247 -8.88 -17.48 -14.72
CA LEU A 247 -8.38 -18.19 -13.53
C LEU A 247 -6.86 -18.02 -13.36
N GLU A 248 -6.10 -18.17 -14.45
CA GLU A 248 -4.65 -17.93 -14.46
C GLU A 248 -4.33 -16.47 -14.11
N ALA A 249 -5.11 -15.51 -14.61
CA ALA A 249 -4.98 -14.10 -14.24
C ALA A 249 -5.24 -13.86 -12.74
N LEU A 250 -6.28 -14.48 -12.17
CA LEU A 250 -6.57 -14.40 -10.73
C LEU A 250 -5.44 -15.03 -9.90
N LEU A 251 -4.98 -16.23 -10.28
CA LEU A 251 -3.85 -16.90 -9.62
C LEU A 251 -2.58 -16.04 -9.66
N GLN A 252 -2.30 -15.42 -10.80
CA GLN A 252 -1.15 -14.54 -10.95
C GLN A 252 -1.30 -13.29 -10.09
N ALA A 253 -2.47 -12.66 -10.09
CA ALA A 253 -2.74 -11.49 -9.26
C ALA A 253 -2.60 -11.82 -7.76
N LEU A 254 -3.09 -12.98 -7.31
CA LEU A 254 -2.91 -13.45 -5.93
C LEU A 254 -1.43 -13.71 -5.58
N ARG A 255 -0.66 -14.30 -6.52
CA ARG A 255 0.79 -14.52 -6.34
C ARG A 255 1.57 -13.23 -6.23
N THR A 256 1.26 -12.25 -7.07
CA THR A 256 1.95 -10.95 -7.10
C THR A 256 1.38 -9.96 -6.08
N GLN A 257 0.44 -10.38 -5.23
CA GLN A 257 -0.27 -9.55 -4.27
C GLN A 257 -0.91 -8.30 -4.90
N ASP A 258 -1.40 -8.48 -6.12
CA ASP A 258 -1.99 -7.43 -6.93
C ASP A 258 -3.47 -7.26 -6.57
N LEU A 259 -3.88 -6.02 -6.30
CA LEU A 259 -5.25 -5.67 -5.94
C LEU A 259 -6.25 -5.97 -7.05
N ARG A 260 -5.81 -6.12 -8.31
CA ARG A 260 -6.64 -6.66 -9.41
C ARG A 260 -7.26 -8.01 -9.07
N ALA A 261 -6.67 -8.78 -8.15
CA ALA A 261 -7.24 -10.03 -7.65
C ALA A 261 -8.65 -9.84 -7.06
N LEU A 262 -8.96 -8.67 -6.49
CA LEU A 262 -10.27 -8.36 -5.93
C LEU A 262 -11.34 -8.30 -7.04
N ASP A 263 -11.05 -7.58 -8.12
CA ASP A 263 -11.96 -7.39 -9.24
C ASP A 263 -12.13 -8.70 -10.04
N LEU A 264 -11.02 -9.40 -10.28
CA LEU A 264 -11.02 -10.71 -10.93
C LEU A 264 -11.80 -11.74 -10.10
N PHE A 265 -11.68 -11.72 -8.77
CA PHE A 265 -12.46 -12.58 -7.89
C PHE A 265 -13.95 -12.24 -7.95
N GLN A 266 -14.33 -10.95 -7.92
CA GLN A 266 -15.74 -10.56 -8.01
C GLN A 266 -16.39 -11.03 -9.32
N GLN A 267 -15.66 -10.94 -10.44
CA GLN A 267 -16.14 -11.42 -11.75
C GLN A 267 -16.29 -12.94 -11.79
N LEU A 268 -15.39 -13.67 -11.12
CA LEU A 268 -15.36 -15.13 -11.12
C LEU A 268 -16.14 -15.77 -9.97
N ALA A 269 -16.61 -14.99 -8.99
CA ALA A 269 -17.20 -15.50 -7.75
C ALA A 269 -18.36 -16.50 -7.97
N PRO A 270 -19.32 -16.26 -8.89
CA PRO A 270 -20.40 -17.22 -9.13
C PRO A 270 -19.88 -18.55 -9.70
N ALA A 271 -18.94 -18.48 -10.65
CA ALA A 271 -18.37 -19.67 -11.28
C ALA A 271 -17.45 -20.44 -10.33
N LEU A 272 -16.70 -19.73 -9.48
CA LEU A 272 -15.91 -20.34 -8.41
C LEU A 272 -16.83 -21.02 -7.40
N GLU A 273 -17.92 -20.38 -6.98
CA GLU A 273 -18.90 -21.00 -6.09
C GLU A 273 -19.46 -22.31 -6.63
N ASP A 274 -19.84 -22.35 -7.91
CA ASP A 274 -20.29 -23.58 -8.58
C ASP A 274 -19.20 -24.67 -8.63
N ALA A 275 -17.92 -24.29 -8.74
CA ALA A 275 -16.81 -25.22 -8.94
C ALA A 275 -16.19 -25.78 -7.64
N MET A 276 -16.17 -25.01 -6.55
CA MET A 276 -15.57 -25.40 -5.25
C MET A 276 -16.59 -25.51 -4.10
N GLY A 277 -17.84 -25.14 -4.33
CA GLY A 277 -18.91 -25.14 -3.33
C GLY A 277 -18.94 -23.87 -2.48
N THR A 278 -20.15 -23.53 -1.99
CA THR A 278 -20.45 -22.29 -1.25
C THR A 278 -19.56 -22.06 -0.03
N GLU A 279 -19.22 -23.11 0.74
CA GLU A 279 -18.41 -22.94 1.96
C GLU A 279 -16.95 -22.57 1.65
N ALA A 280 -16.34 -23.24 0.67
CA ALA A 280 -14.99 -22.94 0.22
C ALA A 280 -14.91 -21.57 -0.48
N ALA A 281 -15.91 -21.24 -1.32
CA ALA A 281 -16.00 -19.95 -1.98
C ALA A 281 -16.16 -18.80 -0.97
N ARG A 282 -16.93 -19.00 0.10
CA ARG A 282 -17.06 -18.02 1.19
C ARG A 282 -15.74 -17.81 1.93
N ALA A 283 -15.03 -18.88 2.28
CA ALA A 283 -13.72 -18.79 2.92
C ALA A 283 -12.69 -18.07 2.03
N LEU A 284 -12.69 -18.38 0.73
CA LEU A 284 -11.85 -17.69 -0.25
C LEU A 284 -12.22 -16.21 -0.36
N ALA A 285 -13.51 -15.86 -0.39
CA ALA A 285 -13.96 -14.47 -0.38
C ALA A 285 -13.45 -13.71 0.85
N GLU A 286 -13.52 -14.32 2.04
CA GLU A 286 -12.97 -13.73 3.27
C GLU A 286 -11.45 -13.57 3.24
N GLN A 287 -10.72 -14.43 2.54
CA GLN A 287 -9.27 -14.31 2.38
C GLN A 287 -8.91 -13.21 1.37
N VAL A 288 -9.60 -13.18 0.22
CA VAL A 288 -9.39 -12.19 -0.85
C VAL A 288 -9.78 -10.79 -0.39
N HIS A 289 -11.00 -10.60 0.13
CA HIS A 289 -11.40 -9.34 0.77
C HIS A 289 -10.58 -9.03 2.03
N GLY A 290 -10.04 -10.09 2.64
CA GLY A 290 -9.08 -10.08 3.72
C GLY A 290 -7.71 -9.50 3.39
N LEU A 291 -7.38 -9.30 2.10
CA LEU A 291 -6.02 -9.06 1.59
C LEU A 291 -5.02 -10.15 2.02
N ARG A 292 -5.52 -11.32 2.42
CA ARG A 292 -4.73 -12.51 2.77
C ARG A 292 -4.46 -13.32 1.51
N PHE A 293 -3.80 -12.68 0.52
CA PHE A 293 -3.64 -13.26 -0.82
C PHE A 293 -2.84 -14.56 -0.84
N GLY A 294 -1.90 -14.75 0.09
CA GLY A 294 -1.19 -16.02 0.25
C GLY A 294 -2.12 -17.16 0.68
N GLU A 295 -3.01 -16.91 1.65
CA GLU A 295 -4.02 -17.89 2.09
C GLU A 295 -5.05 -18.13 0.98
N ALA A 296 -5.51 -17.08 0.32
CA ALA A 296 -6.42 -17.18 -0.82
C ALA A 296 -5.83 -18.05 -1.94
N LEU A 297 -4.55 -17.82 -2.30
CA LEU A 297 -3.84 -18.61 -3.29
C LEU A 297 -3.76 -20.08 -2.87
N ALA A 298 -3.42 -20.35 -1.61
CA ALA A 298 -3.34 -21.71 -1.08
C ALA A 298 -4.70 -22.41 -1.15
N SER A 299 -5.78 -21.75 -0.70
CA SER A 299 -7.15 -22.27 -0.78
C SER A 299 -7.55 -22.56 -2.22
N LEU A 300 -7.22 -21.67 -3.17
CA LEU A 300 -7.59 -21.81 -4.57
C LEU A 300 -6.84 -22.95 -5.27
N LEU A 301 -5.57 -23.18 -4.90
CA LEU A 301 -4.78 -24.32 -5.36
C LEU A 301 -5.24 -25.63 -4.72
N HIS A 302 -5.61 -25.61 -3.44
CA HIS A 302 -6.06 -26.78 -2.69
C HIS A 302 -7.46 -27.24 -3.10
N ALA A 303 -8.33 -26.30 -3.47
CA ALA A 303 -9.68 -26.57 -3.99
C ALA A 303 -9.67 -27.38 -5.30
N ARG A 304 -8.49 -27.62 -5.90
CA ARG A 304 -8.24 -28.50 -7.06
C ARG A 304 -9.41 -28.43 -8.04
N LEU A 305 -9.60 -27.23 -8.61
CA LEU A 305 -10.60 -26.99 -9.65
C LEU A 305 -10.51 -28.12 -10.67
N SER A 306 -11.54 -28.95 -10.72
CA SER A 306 -11.68 -30.08 -11.62
C SER A 306 -11.94 -29.54 -13.04
N CYS A 307 -11.02 -28.74 -13.57
CA CYS A 307 -11.09 -28.10 -14.87
C CYS A 307 -10.44 -28.94 -15.98
N ASP A 308 -10.14 -30.22 -15.73
CA ASP A 308 -9.62 -31.16 -16.74
C ASP A 308 -10.71 -32.01 -17.42
N ALA A 309 -12.00 -31.68 -17.26
CA ALA A 309 -13.07 -32.43 -17.93
C ALA A 309 -14.24 -31.53 -18.33
N ARG A 310 -14.08 -30.87 -19.48
CA ARG A 310 -15.11 -30.73 -20.53
C ARG A 310 -14.44 -30.09 -21.74
N THR A 311 -13.94 -30.98 -22.59
CA THR A 311 -13.68 -30.80 -24.03
C THR A 311 -14.76 -29.98 -24.73
#